data_AF-A0A433Q7Q2-F1
#
_entry.id   AF-A0A433Q7Q2-F1
#
_cell.length_a   1.000
_cell.length_b   1.000
_cell.length_c   1.000
_cell.angle_alpha   90.00
_cell.angle_beta   90.00
_cell.angle_gamma   90.00
#
_symmetry.space_group_name_H-M   'P 1'
#
loop_
_entity.id
_entity.type
_entity.pdbx_description
1 polymer ?
#
loop_
_entity_poly.entity_id
_entity_poly.type
_entity_poly.pdbx_seq_one_letter_code
_entity_poly.pdbx_strand_id
1 'polypeptide(L)'
;MGQYKLINDFDTTNFWWNYPRFSAENFPKNLNLIYWFEELTKTKSVTSLQLILAWVLAQGQDFIPISSMRHLKYLEENVSAANIMLLEHELKEIRKAINSIKIHSMRYLEAGMKILNI
;
A
#
# COMPACT_ATOMS: atom_id res chain seq x y z
N MET A 1 -0.14 0.89 11.71
CA MET A 1 1.19 1.26 11.18
C MET A 1 1.76 0.07 10.43
N GLY A 2 2.42 0.29 9.29
CA GLY A 2 3.34 -0.69 8.72
C GLY A 2 4.50 -0.91 9.68
N GLN A 3 4.77 -2.16 10.05
CA GLN A 3 5.82 -2.49 11.04
C GLN A 3 7.25 -2.28 10.52
N TYR A 4 7.41 -2.11 9.20
CA TYR A 4 8.70 -1.97 8.53
C TYR A 4 8.83 -0.59 7.90
N LYS A 5 9.90 0.12 8.26
CA LYS A 5 10.26 1.46 7.78
C LYS A 5 11.61 1.48 7.06
N LEU A 6 12.47 0.51 7.37
CA LEU A 6 13.79 0.33 6.79
C LEU A 6 13.97 -1.11 6.33
N ILE A 7 14.88 -1.33 5.37
CA ILE A 7 15.19 -2.68 4.90
C ILE A 7 15.78 -3.54 6.02
N ASN A 8 16.49 -2.91 6.95
CA ASN A 8 17.05 -3.52 8.14
C ASN A 8 16.00 -4.00 9.16
N ASP A 9 14.74 -3.60 9.02
CA ASP A 9 13.66 -4.12 9.86
C ASP A 9 13.26 -5.55 9.43
N PHE A 10 13.71 -5.99 8.24
CA PHE A 10 13.58 -7.37 7.79
C PHE A 10 14.81 -8.20 8.19
N ASP A 11 14.60 -9.48 8.46
CA ASP A 11 15.67 -10.46 8.59
C ASP A 11 16.57 -10.47 7.33
N THR A 12 17.87 -10.71 7.48
CA THR A 12 18.85 -10.67 6.37
C THR A 12 18.62 -11.75 5.32
N THR A 13 17.92 -12.84 5.67
CA THR A 13 17.54 -13.91 4.73
C THR A 13 16.26 -13.58 3.95
N ASN A 14 15.60 -12.45 4.27
CA ASN A 14 14.34 -12.08 3.65
C ASN A 14 14.53 -11.73 2.16
N PHE A 15 13.65 -12.23 1.30
CA PHE A 15 13.74 -12.01 -0.14
C PHE A 15 13.65 -10.53 -0.55
N TRP A 16 13.05 -9.65 0.28
CA TRP A 16 12.93 -8.21 0.00
C TRP A 16 14.29 -7.51 -0.17
N TRP A 17 15.37 -8.04 0.42
CA TRP A 17 16.73 -7.53 0.20
C TRP A 17 17.15 -7.52 -1.27
N ASN A 18 16.57 -8.40 -2.08
CA ASN A 18 16.86 -8.48 -3.51
C ASN A 18 15.99 -7.55 -4.35
N TYR A 19 14.99 -6.87 -3.79
CA TYR A 19 14.05 -6.07 -4.57
C TYR A 19 14.47 -4.60 -4.64
N PRO A 20 14.65 -4.03 -5.85
CA PRO A 20 15.19 -2.68 -6.00
C PRO A 20 14.40 -1.56 -5.29
N ARG A 21 13.08 -1.71 -5.15
CA ARG A 21 12.20 -0.79 -4.41
C ARG A 21 12.42 -0.78 -2.90
N PHE A 22 12.99 -1.85 -2.36
CA PHE A 22 13.24 -2.05 -0.93
C PHE A 22 14.70 -1.79 -0.57
N SER A 23 15.54 -1.30 -1.50
CA SER A 23 16.90 -0.90 -1.16
C SER A 23 16.90 0.23 -0.10
N ALA A 24 17.98 0.33 0.67
CA ALA A 24 18.14 1.39 1.68
C ALA A 24 17.91 2.80 1.11
N GLU A 25 18.24 3.02 -0.16
CA GLU A 25 18.03 4.30 -0.85
C GLU A 25 16.56 4.53 -1.25
N ASN A 26 15.88 3.51 -1.77
CA ASN A 26 14.56 3.67 -2.40
C ASN A 26 13.40 3.46 -1.42
N PHE A 27 13.58 2.60 -0.42
CA PHE A 27 12.50 2.21 0.47
C PHE A 27 11.91 3.41 1.23
N PRO A 28 12.69 4.29 1.87
CA PRO A 28 12.13 5.46 2.55
C PRO A 28 11.38 6.41 1.61
N LYS A 29 11.86 6.57 0.36
CA LYS A 29 11.22 7.42 -0.64
C LYS A 29 9.84 6.87 -1.04
N ASN A 30 9.71 5.55 -1.14
CA ASN A 30 8.47 4.87 -1.48
C ASN A 30 7.45 4.87 -0.33
N LEU A 31 7.89 5.02 0.92
CA LEU A 31 6.99 5.12 2.09
C LEU A 31 6.20 6.43 2.15
N ASN A 32 6.57 7.46 1.38
CA ASN A 32 5.84 8.73 1.34
C ASN A 32 4.35 8.56 1.01
N LEU A 33 3.99 7.58 0.17
CA LEU A 33 2.59 7.26 -0.10
C LEU A 33 1.87 6.77 1.15
N ILE A 34 2.51 5.92 1.93
CA ILE A 34 1.95 5.37 3.17
C ILE A 34 1.75 6.48 4.19
N TYR A 35 2.74 7.37 4.37
CA TYR A 35 2.63 8.51 5.28
C TYR A 35 1.49 9.46 4.89
N TRP A 36 1.28 9.69 3.59
CA TRP A 36 0.14 10.49 3.14
C TRP A 36 -1.20 9.84 3.50
N PHE A 37 -1.35 8.52 3.30
CA PHE A 37 -2.55 7.80 3.75
C PHE A 37 -2.71 7.86 5.27
N GLU A 38 -1.62 7.75 6.04
CA GLU A 38 -1.65 7.87 7.50
C GLU A 38 -2.20 9.24 7.95
N GLU A 39 -1.80 10.34 7.32
CA GLU A 39 -2.38 11.66 7.64
C GLU A 39 -3.89 11.70 7.38
N LEU A 40 -4.35 11.10 6.28
CA LEU A 40 -5.78 11.03 5.97
C LEU A 40 -6.55 10.20 7.02
N THR A 41 -5.95 9.13 7.55
CA THR A 41 -6.59 8.27 8.55
C THR A 41 -6.88 8.97 9.88
N LYS A 42 -6.07 9.95 10.27
CA LYS A 42 -6.23 10.72 11.53
C LYS A 42 -7.59 11.41 11.64
N THR A 43 -8.22 11.70 10.51
CA THR A 43 -9.52 12.38 10.47
C THR A 43 -10.73 11.42 10.54
N LYS A 44 -10.51 10.12 10.29
CA LYS A 44 -11.58 9.12 10.12
C LYS A 44 -11.60 8.00 11.16
N SER A 45 -10.62 7.92 12.06
CA SER A 45 -10.49 6.81 13.03
C SER A 45 -10.46 5.41 12.37
N VAL A 46 -9.88 5.32 11.17
CA VAL A 46 -9.67 4.07 10.42
C VAL A 46 -8.18 3.78 10.30
N THR A 47 -7.80 2.55 9.96
CA THR A 47 -6.40 2.23 9.67
C THR A 47 -6.04 2.54 8.22
N SER A 48 -4.75 2.73 7.93
CA SER A 48 -4.29 2.97 6.55
C SER A 48 -4.65 1.79 5.63
N LEU A 49 -4.61 0.56 6.15
CA LEU A 49 -4.98 -0.63 5.38
C LEU A 49 -6.46 -0.63 5.04
N GLN A 50 -7.33 -0.34 6.01
CA GLN A 50 -8.75 -0.18 5.78
C GLN A 50 -9.05 0.89 4.74
N LEU A 51 -8.39 2.05 4.84
CA LEU A 51 -8.57 3.16 3.91
C LEU A 51 -8.14 2.81 2.48
N ILE A 52 -7.04 2.09 2.32
CA ILE A 52 -6.55 1.60 1.02
C ILE A 52 -7.53 0.57 0.42
N LEU A 53 -8.01 -0.38 1.22
CA LEU A 53 -8.98 -1.38 0.75
C LEU A 53 -10.31 -0.74 0.35
N ALA A 54 -10.80 0.23 1.14
CA ALA A 54 -11.99 1.02 0.81
C ALA A 54 -11.80 1.80 -0.50
N TRP A 55 -10.62 2.38 -0.73
CA TRP A 55 -10.30 3.05 -1.99
C TRP A 55 -10.29 2.09 -3.19
N VAL A 56 -9.77 0.87 -3.03
CA VAL A 56 -9.81 -0.17 -4.09
C VAL A 56 -11.26 -0.54 -4.42
N LEU A 57 -12.08 -0.82 -3.41
CA LEU A 57 -13.51 -1.12 -3.57
C LEU A 57 -14.26 0.03 -4.26
N ALA A 58 -13.88 1.28 -3.99
CA ALA A 58 -14.48 2.46 -4.60
C ALA A 58 -14.11 2.67 -6.08
N GLN A 59 -13.20 1.88 -6.66
CA GLN A 59 -12.84 2.02 -8.09
C GLN A 59 -13.92 1.46 -9.04
N GLY A 60 -14.83 0.62 -8.55
CA GLY A 60 -15.94 0.07 -9.33
C GLY A 60 -16.45 -1.25 -8.77
N GLN A 61 -17.60 -1.71 -9.25
CA GLN A 61 -18.23 -2.96 -8.80
C GLN A 61 -17.37 -4.21 -9.10
N ASP A 62 -16.51 -4.12 -10.11
CA ASP A 62 -15.63 -5.21 -10.53
C ASP A 62 -14.29 -5.24 -9.76
N PHE A 63 -14.09 -4.33 -8.80
CA PHE A 63 -12.88 -4.29 -7.98
C PHE A 63 -13.10 -5.02 -6.65
N ILE A 64 -12.59 -6.25 -6.59
CA ILE A 64 -12.67 -7.09 -5.39
C ILE A 64 -11.26 -7.29 -4.83
N PRO A 65 -10.87 -6.64 -3.71
CA PRO A 65 -9.54 -6.79 -3.14
C PRO A 65 -9.36 -8.18 -2.51
N ILE A 66 -8.35 -8.91 -2.98
CA ILE A 66 -7.95 -10.19 -2.37
C ILE A 66 -6.88 -9.91 -1.32
N SER A 67 -7.30 -9.77 -0.06
CA SER A 67 -6.37 -9.58 1.06
C SER A 67 -6.09 -10.92 1.75
N SER A 68 -4.88 -11.44 1.60
CA SER A 68 -4.44 -12.64 2.33
C SER A 68 -3.94 -12.27 3.72
N MET A 69 -4.42 -12.95 4.76
CA MET A 69 -4.04 -12.70 6.15
C MET A 69 -3.71 -14.01 6.88
N ARG A 70 -2.73 -13.97 7.79
CA ARG A 70 -2.33 -15.13 8.61
C ARG A 70 -2.95 -15.12 10.01
N HIS A 71 -3.55 -14.01 10.43
CA HIS A 71 -4.15 -13.86 11.77
C HIS A 71 -5.57 -13.32 11.67
N LEU A 72 -6.47 -13.87 12.48
CA LEU A 72 -7.90 -13.54 12.45
C LEU A 72 -8.19 -12.05 12.71
N LYS A 73 -7.47 -11.42 13.64
CA LYS A 73 -7.63 -9.98 13.94
C LYS A 73 -7.48 -9.08 12.70
N TYR A 74 -6.58 -9.44 11.77
CA TYR A 74 -6.39 -8.66 10.53
C TYR A 74 -7.47 -8.97 9.49
N LEU A 75 -8.10 -10.14 9.56
CA LEU A 75 -9.26 -10.44 8.72
C LEU A 75 -10.43 -9.53 9.09
N GLU A 76 -10.75 -9.42 10.38
CA GLU A 76 -11.83 -8.55 10.87
C GLU A 76 -11.57 -7.08 10.49
N GLU A 77 -10.33 -6.61 10.72
CA GLU A 77 -9.90 -5.27 10.31
C GLU A 77 -10.11 -5.04 8.81
N ASN A 78 -9.67 -5.97 7.95
CA ASN A 78 -9.79 -5.82 6.50
C ASN A 78 -11.23 -5.88 6.01
N VAL A 79 -12.06 -6.79 6.57
CA VAL A 79 -13.46 -6.93 6.18
C VAL A 79 -14.24 -5.66 6.51
N SER A 80 -13.94 -5.02 7.65
CA SER A 80 -14.61 -3.76 8.02
C SER A 80 -14.30 -2.60 7.07
N ALA A 81 -13.28 -2.69 6.22
CA ALA A 81 -13.00 -1.71 5.18
C ALA A 81 -14.15 -1.54 4.18
N ALA A 82 -14.95 -2.59 3.95
CA ALA A 82 -16.12 -2.54 3.07
C ALA A 82 -17.23 -1.59 3.57
N ASN A 83 -17.21 -1.24 4.87
CA ASN A 83 -18.16 -0.31 5.47
C ASN A 83 -17.70 1.15 5.41
N ILE A 84 -16.49 1.42 4.90
CA ILE A 84 -15.94 2.77 4.81
C ILE A 84 -16.37 3.40 3.49
N MET A 85 -17.18 4.45 3.57
CA MET A 85 -17.54 5.25 2.41
C MET A 85 -16.55 6.41 2.24
N LEU A 86 -15.98 6.52 1.03
CA LEU A 86 -15.15 7.64 0.63
C LEU A 86 -15.99 8.65 -0.15
N LEU A 87 -15.95 9.90 0.29
CA LEU A 87 -16.62 11.00 -0.39
C LEU A 87 -15.89 11.34 -1.69
N GLU A 88 -16.60 11.96 -2.63
CA GLU A 88 -16.04 12.25 -3.96
C GLU A 88 -14.78 13.13 -3.90
N HIS A 89 -14.73 14.09 -2.97
CA HIS A 89 -13.54 14.94 -2.78
C HIS A 89 -12.35 14.12 -2.26
N GLU A 90 -12.57 13.17 -1.36
CA GLU A 90 -11.53 12.30 -0.80
C GLU A 90 -10.97 11.38 -1.88
N LEU A 91 -11.85 10.83 -2.74
CA LEU A 91 -11.42 10.04 -3.90
C LEU A 91 -10.54 10.86 -4.86
N LYS A 92 -10.89 12.13 -5.07
CA LYS A 92 -10.08 13.06 -5.89
C LYS A 92 -8.74 13.35 -5.23
N GLU A 93 -8.70 13.58 -3.93
CA GLU A 93 -7.47 13.82 -3.17
C GLU A 93 -6.55 12.60 -3.17
N ILE A 94 -7.09 11.40 -2.92
CA ILE A 94 -6.33 10.15 -2.97
C ILE A 94 -5.75 9.94 -4.38
N ARG A 95 -6.55 10.15 -5.44
CA ARG A 95 -6.07 10.01 -6.82
C ARG A 95 -4.98 11.04 -7.14
N LYS A 96 -5.12 12.28 -6.69
CA LYS A 96 -4.11 13.32 -6.86
C LYS A 96 -2.80 12.95 -6.16
N ALA A 97 -2.87 12.43 -4.94
CA ALA A 97 -1.70 12.00 -4.17
C ALA A 97 -0.99 10.79 -4.83
N ILE A 98 -1.75 9.78 -5.26
CA ILE A 98 -1.18 8.64 -6.00
C ILE A 98 -0.46 9.10 -7.25
N ASN A 99 -1.05 10.03 -8.02
CA ASN A 99 -0.46 10.54 -9.25
C ASN A 99 0.75 11.46 -9.02
N SER A 100 0.85 12.12 -7.86
CA SER A 100 1.98 13.00 -7.56
C SER A 100 3.21 12.26 -7.02
N ILE A 101 3.04 11.02 -6.55
CA ILE A 101 4.12 10.27 -5.94
C ILE A 101 4.92 9.50 -6.99
N LYS A 102 6.21 9.83 -7.05
CA LYS A 102 7.18 9.09 -7.85
C LYS A 102 7.56 7.81 -7.12
N ILE A 103 7.22 6.66 -7.70
CA ILE A 103 7.74 5.37 -7.24
C ILE A 103 9.18 5.21 -7.71
N HIS A 104 10.08 4.99 -6.76
CA HIS A 104 11.51 4.83 -7.01
C HIS A 104 11.86 3.36 -7.25
N SER A 105 12.49 3.11 -8.39
CA SER A 105 12.98 1.80 -8.83
C SER A 105 11.89 0.80 -9.27
N MET A 106 12.35 -0.31 -9.85
CA MET A 106 11.49 -1.32 -10.48
C MET A 106 10.80 -2.22 -9.46
N ARG A 107 9.60 -2.71 -9.81
CA ARG A 107 8.80 -3.59 -8.93
C ARG A 107 9.50 -4.91 -8.66
N TYR A 108 10.16 -5.44 -9.68
CA TYR A 108 10.91 -6.70 -9.63
C TYR A 108 12.38 -6.45 -9.99
N LEU A 109 13.21 -7.46 -9.75
CA LEU A 109 14.54 -7.56 -10.37
C LEU A 109 14.43 -7.49 -11.89
N GLU A 110 15.52 -7.10 -12.56
CA GLU A 110 15.54 -6.94 -14.02
C GLU A 110 15.06 -8.20 -14.76
N ALA A 111 15.54 -9.38 -14.35
CA ALA A 111 15.09 -10.65 -14.92
C ALA A 111 13.58 -10.87 -14.74
N GLY A 112 13.01 -10.51 -13.59
CA GLY A 112 11.57 -10.58 -13.33
C GLY A 112 10.78 -9.57 -14.15
N MET A 113 11.32 -8.37 -14.36
CA MET A 113 10.70 -7.35 -15.21
C MET A 113 10.62 -7.80 -16.67
N LYS A 114 11.64 -8.50 -17.19
CA LYS A 114 11.65 -9.03 -18.58
C LYS A 114 10.57 -10.08 -18.85
N ILE A 115 10.02 -10.71 -17.81
CA ILE A 115 8.97 -11.73 -17.94
C ILE A 115 7.58 -11.09 -18.02
N LEU A 116 7.45 -9.82 -17.59
CA LEU A 116 6.19 -9.11 -17.66
C LEU A 116 5.92 -8.69 -19.11
N ASN A 117 4.75 -9.04 -19.65
CA ASN A 117 4.33 -8.67 -20.99
C ASN A 117 3.68 -7.26 -20.99
N ILE A 118 4.41 -6.26 -20.48
CA ILE A 118 3.99 -4.85 -20.37
C ILE A 118 5.13 -3.91 -20.69
#